data_AF-A0A523JBU3-F1
#
_entry.id   AF-A0A523JBU3-F1
#
_cell.length_a   1.000
_cell.length_b   1.000
_cell.length_c   1.000
_cell.angle_alpha   90.00
_cell.angle_beta   90.00
_cell.angle_gamma   90.00
#
_symmetry.space_group_name_H-M   'P 1'
#
loop_
_entity.id
_entity.type
_entity.pdbx_description
1 polymer ?
#
loop_
_entity_poly.entity_id
_entity_poly.type
_entity_poly.pdbx_seq_one_letter_code
_entity_poly.pdbx_strand_id
1 'polypeptide(L)'
;MPNTIKLKAATTLKHHSNLGEEIDEIQFEGGQDLVVLKEWETAYLVKDDDGKLFNVKKELVEESGAAPPGSHANARGPQAS
;
A
#
# COMPACT_ATOMS: atom_id res chain seq x y z
N MET A 1 14.68 -4.61 12.07
CA MET A 1 14.45 -4.81 10.62
C MET A 1 13.77 -3.56 10.10
N PRO A 2 14.16 -2.99 8.96
CA PRO A 2 13.44 -1.83 8.40
C PRO A 2 12.00 -2.24 8.13
N ASN A 3 11.05 -1.43 8.58
CA ASN A 3 9.64 -1.67 8.32
C ASN A 3 9.41 -1.42 6.83
N THR A 4 9.06 -2.45 6.07
CA THR A 4 8.88 -2.37 4.61
C THR A 4 7.46 -2.75 4.27
N ILE A 5 6.90 -2.09 3.26
CA ILE A 5 5.58 -2.38 2.71
C ILE A 5 5.69 -2.75 1.25
N LYS A 6 4.73 -3.54 0.76
CA LYS A 6 4.66 -3.98 -0.64
C LYS A 6 3.42 -3.42 -1.31
N LEU A 7 3.54 -2.85 -2.49
CA LEU A 7 2.39 -2.34 -3.24
C LEU A 7 1.57 -3.48 -3.84
N LYS A 8 0.24 -3.43 -3.72
CA LYS A 8 -0.67 -4.47 -4.25
C LYS A 8 -0.78 -4.51 -5.78
N ALA A 9 -0.56 -3.37 -6.41
CA ALA A 9 -0.73 -3.17 -7.84
C ALA A 9 0.09 -1.96 -8.29
N ALA A 10 0.30 -1.86 -9.60
CA ALA A 10 0.94 -0.70 -10.18
C ALA A 10 0.12 0.55 -9.86
N THR A 11 0.77 1.57 -9.31
CA THR A 11 0.11 2.80 -8.87
C THR A 11 0.99 4.01 -9.15
N THR A 12 0.36 5.12 -9.51
CA THR A 12 1.06 6.38 -9.74
C THR A 12 1.00 7.22 -8.48
N LEU A 13 2.15 7.48 -7.86
CA LEU A 13 2.25 8.32 -6.69
C LEU A 13 2.79 9.69 -7.08
N LYS A 14 2.21 10.72 -6.48
CA LYS A 14 2.62 12.11 -6.66
C LYS A 14 3.65 12.45 -5.58
N HIS A 15 4.87 12.79 -5.99
CA HIS A 15 5.86 13.39 -5.11
C HIS A 15 5.52 14.88 -4.98
N HIS A 16 5.27 15.33 -3.74
CA HIS A 16 4.98 16.74 -3.48
C HIS A 16 6.24 17.40 -2.95
N SER A 17 7.04 17.99 -3.84
CA SER A 17 8.14 18.88 -3.45
C SER A 17 7.55 20.09 -2.74
N ASN A 18 8.04 20.40 -1.54
CA ASN A 18 7.43 21.37 -0.62
C ASN A 18 7.61 22.85 -1.05
N LEU A 19 7.82 23.11 -2.34
CA LEU A 19 8.31 24.39 -2.85
C LEU A 19 7.69 24.81 -4.19
N GLY A 20 6.45 24.38 -4.49
CA GLY A 20 5.69 24.93 -5.63
C GLY A 20 6.23 24.62 -7.02
N GLU A 21 7.30 23.83 -7.12
CA GLU A 21 7.92 23.43 -8.37
C GLU A 21 7.74 21.92 -8.54
N GLU A 22 6.95 21.58 -9.57
CA GLU A 22 6.66 20.27 -10.15
C GLU A 22 6.14 19.17 -9.22
N ILE A 23 4.98 18.62 -9.60
CA ILE A 23 4.47 17.35 -9.08
C ILE A 23 5.08 16.27 -9.96
N ASP A 24 6.10 15.57 -9.46
CA ASP A 24 6.60 14.38 -10.14
C ASP A 24 5.59 13.24 -9.93
N GLU A 25 5.07 12.71 -11.03
CA GLU A 25 4.23 11.51 -11.04
C GLU A 25 5.11 10.31 -11.34
N ILE A 26 5.36 9.48 -10.32
CA ILE A 26 6.20 8.30 -10.45
C ILE A 26 5.29 7.07 -10.48
N GLN A 27 5.43 6.27 -11.53
CA GLN A 27 4.73 5.00 -11.68
C GLN A 27 5.51 3.92 -10.94
N PHE A 28 4.88 3.35 -9.91
CA PHE A 28 5.38 2.21 -9.18
C PHE A 28 4.76 0.93 -9.71
N GLU A 29 5.52 -0.17 -9.68
CA GLU A 29 5.00 -1.49 -10.03
C GLU A 29 4.40 -2.19 -8.81
N GLY A 30 3.42 -3.06 -9.06
CA GLY A 30 2.91 -3.95 -8.01
C GLY A 30 4.03 -4.91 -7.56
N GLY A 31 4.06 -5.22 -6.27
CA GLY A 31 5.08 -6.06 -5.67
C GLY A 31 6.36 -5.32 -5.25
N GLN A 32 6.47 -4.02 -5.50
CA GLN A 32 7.63 -3.21 -5.14
C GLN A 32 7.70 -2.98 -3.62
N ASP A 33 8.87 -3.23 -3.05
CA ASP A 33 9.17 -3.03 -1.63
C ASP A 33 9.58 -1.57 -1.37
N LEU A 34 8.91 -0.92 -0.43
CA LEU A 34 9.17 0.47 -0.04
C LEU A 34 9.44 0.56 1.45
N VAL A 35 10.38 1.43 1.84
CA VAL A 35 10.77 1.58 3.25
C VAL A 35 9.84 2.55 3.95
N VAL A 36 9.14 2.11 4.99
CA VAL A 36 8.27 2.96 5.81
C VAL A 36 9.11 3.80 6.74
N LEU A 37 8.98 5.13 6.61
CA LEU A 37 9.57 6.09 7.53
C LEU A 37 8.60 6.49 8.64
N LYS A 38 7.30 6.58 8.30
CA LYS A 38 6.24 6.94 9.25
C LYS A 38 4.92 6.30 8.86
N GLU A 39 4.15 5.90 9.86
CA GLU A 39 2.80 5.41 9.69
C GLU A 39 1.79 6.42 10.22
N TRP A 40 0.71 6.62 9.48
CA TRP A 40 -0.51 7.32 9.89
C TRP A 40 -1.69 6.35 9.89
N GLU A 41 -2.83 6.79 10.39
CA GLU A 41 -4.05 5.97 10.45
C GLU A 41 -4.46 5.45 9.06
N THR A 42 -4.39 6.29 8.03
CA THR A 42 -4.88 6.00 6.67
C THR A 42 -3.78 5.88 5.61
N ALA A 43 -2.52 6.15 5.94
CA ALA A 43 -1.42 6.16 4.99
C ALA A 43 -0.05 5.87 5.63
N TYR A 44 0.92 5.54 4.79
CA TYR A 44 2.33 5.40 5.11
C TYR A 44 3.13 6.49 4.40
N LEU A 45 4.08 7.10 5.11
CA LEU A 45 5.17 7.84 4.50
C LEU A 45 6.28 6.85 4.20
N VAL A 46 6.58 6.66 2.93
CA VAL A 46 7.63 5.76 2.47
C VAL A 46 8.73 6.49 1.74
N LYS A 47 9.88 5.84 1.68
CA LYS A 47 11.07 6.23 0.92
C LYS A 47 11.37 5.16 -0.12
N ASP A 48 11.59 5.58 -1.36
CA ASP A 48 12.06 4.71 -2.45
C ASP A 48 13.60 4.60 -2.46
N ASP A 49 14.14 3.86 -3.44
CA ASP A 49 15.58 3.61 -3.57
C ASP A 49 16.37 4.90 -3.91
N ASP A 50 15.79 5.77 -4.74
CA ASP A 50 16.32 7.11 -5.06
C ASP A 50 16.24 8.10 -3.88
N GLY A 51 15.53 7.72 -2.83
CA GLY A 51 15.39 8.48 -1.59
C GLY A 51 14.35 9.59 -1.60
N LYS A 52 13.45 9.58 -2.60
CA LYS A 52 12.23 10.39 -2.67
C LYS A 52 11.18 9.87 -1.70
N LEU A 53 10.29 10.77 -1.28
CA LEU A 53 9.29 10.50 -0.25
C LEU A 53 7.87 10.49 -0.82
N PHE A 54 7.09 9.46 -0.48
CA PHE A 54 5.74 9.30 -0.99
C PHE A 54 4.75 8.99 0.13
N ASN A 55 3.54 9.50 -0.03
CA ASN A 55 2.40 9.10 0.80
C ASN A 55 1.65 7.97 0.09
N VAL A 56 1.74 6.75 0.64
CA VAL A 56 1.03 5.57 0.15
C VAL A 56 -0.18 5.32 1.04
N LYS A 57 -1.39 5.31 0.48
CA LYS A 57 -2.59 4.95 1.25
C LYS A 57 -2.54 3.47 1.63
N LYS A 58 -2.97 3.11 2.84
CA LYS A 58 -2.95 1.71 3.30
C LYS A 58 -3.72 0.76 2.38
N GLU A 59 -4.79 1.26 1.74
CA GLU A 59 -5.57 0.51 0.76
C GLU A 59 -4.76 0.05 -0.48
N LEU A 60 -3.61 0.66 -0.77
CA LEU A 60 -2.74 0.34 -1.91
C LEU A 60 -1.63 -0.66 -1.56
N VAL A 61 -1.55 -1.07 -0.30
CA VAL A 61 -0.50 -1.93 0.24
C VAL A 61 -1.03 -3.34 0.41
N GLU A 62 -0.22 -4.33 0.09
CA GLU A 62 -0.44 -5.69 0.58
C GLU A 62 0.03 -5.74 2.03
N GLU A 63 -0.91 -5.80 2.96
CA GLU A 63 -0.60 -6.20 4.33
C GLU A 63 -0.07 -7.64 4.27
N SER A 64 1.25 -7.77 4.23
CA SER A 64 1.95 -9.04 4.37
C SER A 64 1.76 -9.53 5.82
N GLY A 65 0.54 -9.96 6.14
CA GLY A 65 0.13 -10.33 7.50
C GLY A 65 -1.37 -10.43 7.78
N ALA A 66 -2.27 -9.97 6.90
CA ALA A 66 -3.71 -10.10 7.11
C ALA A 66 -4.35 -10.86 5.96
N ALA A 67 -4.63 -12.16 6.20
CA ALA A 67 -5.66 -12.85 5.42
C ALA A 67 -6.93 -11.97 5.39
N PRO A 68 -7.59 -11.81 4.24
CA PRO A 68 -8.78 -10.97 4.14
C PRO A 68 -9.80 -11.40 5.20
N PRO A 69 -10.35 -10.49 6.02
CA PRO A 69 -11.43 -10.84 6.93
C PRO A 69 -12.65 -11.22 6.09
N GLY A 70 -12.93 -12.51 6.02
CA GLY A 70 -14.21 -13.04 5.60
C GLY A 70 -14.42 -13.15 4.09
N SER A 71 -13.82 -14.18 3.47
CA SER A 71 -14.65 -15.02 2.61
C SER A 71 -15.69 -15.69 3.50
N HIS A 72 -16.82 -15.01 3.73
CA HIS A 72 -18.03 -15.68 4.19
C HIS A 72 -18.46 -16.61 3.05
N ALA A 73 -17.84 -17.79 2.99
CA ALA A 73 -18.35 -18.90 2.22
C ALA A 73 -19.76 -19.19 2.76
N ASN A 74 -20.77 -18.77 2.02
CA ASN A 74 -22.14 -19.22 2.21
C ASN A 74 -22.16 -20.74 1.99
N ALA A 75 -21.98 -21.50 3.07
CA ALA A 75 -22.15 -22.94 3.09
C ALA A 75 -23.20 -23.30 4.14
N ARG A 76 -24.41 -22.77 4.01
CA ARG A 76 -25.61 -23.46 4.52
C ARG A 76 -26.02 -24.46 3.46
N GLY A 77 -25.49 -25.69 3.57
CA GLY A 77 -26.02 -26.83 2.84
C GLY A 77 -27.51 -27.04 3.15
N PRO A 78 -28.28 -27.67 2.25
CA PRO A 78 -29.70 -27.89 2.45
C PRO A 78 -29.90 -28.81 3.66
N GLN A 79 -30.63 -28.34 4.67
CA GLN A 79 -31.13 -29.21 5.73
C GLN A 79 -32.22 -30.08 5.12
N ALA A 80 -31.89 -31.34 4.85
CA ALA A 80 -32.83 -32.36 4.43
C ALA A 80 -33.32 -33.15 5.65
N SER A 81 -34.66 -33.23 5.73
CA SER A 81 -35.54 -34.19 6.43
C SER A 81 -35.50 -34.30 7.95
#